data_AF-A0A7X4FA15-F1
#
_entry.id   AF-A0A7X4FA15-F1
#
_cell.length_a   1.000
_cell.length_b   1.000
_cell.length_c   1.000
_cell.angle_alpha   90.00
_cell.angle_beta   90.00
_cell.angle_gamma   90.00
#
_symmetry.space_group_name_H-M   'P 1'
#
loop_
_entity.id
_entity.type
_entity.pdbx_description
1 polymer ?
#
loop_
_entity_poly.entity_id
_entity_poly.type
_entity_poly.pdbx_seq_one_letter_code
_entity_poly.pdbx_strand_id
1 'polypeptide(L)'
;MAPILERIYRLLSSLKGGTMVPTEIVLSAGSYSQIVTELSEKLGTQGLSHLQVAHHLALPLSIEQDNTDLVILKELIPNPCPICHHRLTFLRETIERFENDDTHSVRCPMGHRYQGELKVYYLSIFQGEGVEIEKPIKVCPECGSENIQYLGPKVMFCLDCDWDSGLEPRYHTQR
;
A
#
# COMPACT_ATOMS: atom_id res chain seq x y z
N MET A 1 9.64 19.52 -0.72
CA MET A 1 9.49 18.05 -0.74
C MET A 1 9.48 17.59 0.71
N ALA A 2 8.51 16.76 1.11
CA ALA A 2 8.47 16.23 2.47
C ALA A 2 9.65 15.26 2.73
N PRO A 3 10.25 15.26 3.93
CA PRO A 3 11.30 14.31 4.34
C PRO A 3 10.87 12.86 4.12
N ILE A 4 11.79 11.99 3.71
CA ILE A 4 11.45 10.60 3.38
C ILE A 4 10.93 9.83 4.60
N LEU A 5 11.45 10.09 5.80
CA LEU A 5 10.94 9.51 7.04
C LEU A 5 9.47 9.84 7.26
N GLU A 6 9.07 11.08 6.99
CA GLU A 6 7.70 11.51 7.18
C GLU A 6 6.75 10.78 6.24
N ARG A 7 7.16 10.54 4.99
CA ARG A 7 6.38 9.75 4.02
C ARG A 7 6.18 8.33 4.51
N ILE A 8 7.25 7.68 4.96
CA ILE A 8 7.18 6.32 5.50
C ILE A 8 6.22 6.29 6.69
N TYR A 9 6.32 7.22 7.64
CA TYR A 9 5.42 7.24 8.80
C TYR A 9 3.97 7.50 8.44
N ARG A 10 3.69 8.38 7.48
CA ARG A 10 2.33 8.62 6.97
C ARG A 10 1.78 7.35 6.32
N LEU A 11 2.57 6.69 5.47
CA LEU A 11 2.18 5.45 4.81
C LEU A 11 1.88 4.35 5.83
N LEU A 12 2.80 4.09 6.77
CA LEU A 12 2.61 3.10 7.83
C LEU A 12 1.42 3.41 8.74
N SER A 13 1.17 4.69 9.04
CA SER A 13 0.04 5.11 9.86
C SER A 13 -1.29 4.90 9.13
N SER A 14 -1.34 5.08 7.82
CA SER A 14 -2.54 4.85 7.00
C SER A 14 -3.00 3.39 7.00
N LEU A 15 -2.09 2.46 7.31
CA LEU A 15 -2.35 1.01 7.31
C LEU A 15 -2.79 0.48 8.68
N LYS A 16 -2.75 1.30 9.73
CA LYS A 16 -3.13 0.89 11.09
C LYS A 16 -4.61 0.49 11.14
N GLY A 17 -4.88 -0.71 11.65
CA GLY A 17 -6.24 -1.24 11.84
C GLY A 17 -6.81 -2.01 10.64
N GLY A 18 -6.05 -2.14 9.54
CA GLY A 18 -6.40 -2.96 8.39
C GLY A 18 -6.10 -4.46 8.56
N THR A 19 -6.41 -5.24 7.51
CA THR A 19 -6.03 -6.67 7.38
C THR A 19 -4.63 -6.87 6.82
N MET A 20 -4.07 -5.83 6.18
CA MET A 20 -2.71 -5.79 5.65
C MET A 20 -1.73 -5.36 6.73
N VAL A 21 -0.58 -6.05 6.80
CA VAL A 21 0.49 -5.74 7.74
C VAL A 21 1.76 -5.37 6.98
N PRO A 22 2.39 -4.22 7.28
CA PRO A 22 3.73 -3.92 6.79
C PRO A 22 4.72 -4.92 7.35
N THR A 23 5.53 -5.54 6.49
CA THR A 23 6.51 -6.56 6.90
C THR A 23 7.94 -6.18 6.62
N GLU A 24 8.18 -5.32 5.63
CA GLU A 24 9.53 -4.92 5.23
C GLU A 24 9.49 -3.56 4.53
N ILE A 25 10.58 -2.81 4.66
CA ILE A 25 10.85 -1.62 3.85
C ILE A 25 12.06 -1.94 2.97
N VAL A 26 11.89 -1.76 1.66
CA VAL A 26 12.98 -1.84 0.68
C VAL A 26 13.30 -0.41 0.25
N LEU A 27 14.58 -0.06 0.23
CA LEU A 27 15.04 1.28 -0.15
C LEU A 27 16.14 1.22 -1.19
N SER A 28 16.15 2.22 -2.05
CA SER A 28 17.35 2.54 -2.83
C SER A 28 18.47 3.03 -1.91
N ALA A 29 19.73 2.85 -2.34
CA ALA A 29 20.88 3.37 -1.60
C ALA A 29 20.80 4.89 -1.35
N GLY A 30 20.26 5.64 -2.31
CA GLY A 30 20.02 7.08 -2.20
C GLY A 30 19.02 7.41 -1.08
N SER A 31 17.85 6.80 -1.10
CA SER A 31 16.82 6.99 -0.06
C SER A 31 17.27 6.55 1.33
N TYR A 32 18.01 5.43 1.42
CA TYR A 32 18.59 4.99 2.69
C TYR A 32 19.56 6.03 3.26
N SER A 33 20.43 6.60 2.41
CA SER A 33 21.34 7.66 2.85
C SER A 33 20.61 8.90 3.38
N GLN A 34 19.50 9.29 2.72
CA GLN A 34 18.65 10.39 3.18
C GLN A 34 18.04 10.10 4.55
N ILE A 35 17.51 8.89 4.77
CA ILE A 35 16.97 8.48 6.08
C ILE A 35 18.03 8.58 7.18
N VAL A 36 19.25 8.08 6.92
CA VAL A 36 20.35 8.14 7.89
C VAL A 36 20.64 9.59 8.27
N THR A 37 20.74 10.49 7.29
CA THR A 37 20.94 11.92 7.52
C THR A 37 19.81 12.54 8.32
N GLU A 38 18.55 12.34 7.91
CA GLU A 38 17.37 12.88 8.61
C GLU A 38 17.27 12.38 10.06
N LEU A 39 17.59 11.09 10.32
CA LEU A 39 17.60 10.54 11.66
C LEU A 39 18.76 11.07 12.50
N SER A 40 19.95 11.17 11.92
CA SER A 40 21.12 11.73 12.60
C SER A 40 20.88 13.18 13.04
N GLU A 41 20.25 13.99 12.19
CA GLU A 41 19.85 15.35 12.51
C GLU A 41 18.79 15.40 13.62
N LYS A 42 17.76 14.56 13.55
CA LYS A 42 16.69 14.50 14.57
C LYS A 42 17.19 14.04 15.94
N LEU A 43 18.12 13.07 15.97
CA LEU A 43 18.63 12.47 17.19
C LEU A 43 19.87 13.20 17.74
N GLY A 44 20.47 14.12 16.97
CA GLY A 44 21.70 14.81 17.34
C GLY A 44 22.90 13.87 17.42
N THR A 45 22.90 12.76 16.67
CA THR A 45 23.95 11.72 16.69
C THR A 45 24.57 11.52 15.31
N GLN A 46 25.88 11.31 15.26
CA GLN A 46 26.57 10.96 14.02
C GLN A 46 26.74 9.45 13.91
N GLY A 47 26.55 8.90 12.71
CA GLY A 47 26.86 7.51 12.40
C GLY A 47 25.87 6.50 12.96
N LEU A 48 24.62 6.57 12.51
CA LEU A 48 23.63 5.54 12.82
C LEU A 48 23.97 4.24 12.08
N SER A 49 24.04 3.13 12.83
CA SER A 49 24.14 1.80 12.25
C SER A 49 22.82 1.38 11.57
N HIS A 50 22.92 0.46 10.61
CA HIS A 50 21.76 -0.09 9.92
C HIS A 50 20.70 -0.66 10.88
N LEU A 51 21.14 -1.35 11.94
CA LEU A 51 20.25 -1.87 12.98
C LEU A 51 19.48 -0.76 13.71
N GLN A 52 20.14 0.37 14.01
CA GLN A 52 19.50 1.51 14.65
C GLN A 52 18.44 2.15 13.74
N VAL A 53 18.70 2.23 12.43
CA VAL A 53 17.73 2.72 11.45
C VAL A 53 16.52 1.78 11.37
N ALA A 54 16.74 0.47 11.25
CA ALA A 54 15.68 -0.53 11.22
C ALA A 54 14.84 -0.53 12.50
N HIS A 55 15.47 -0.44 13.68
CA HIS A 55 14.77 -0.30 14.96
C HIS A 55 13.91 0.96 15.01
N HIS A 56 14.38 2.07 14.47
CA HIS A 56 13.62 3.33 14.44
C HIS A 56 12.39 3.26 13.52
N LEU A 57 12.45 2.43 12.47
CA LEU A 57 11.33 2.17 11.57
C LEU A 57 10.40 1.03 12.06
N ALA A 58 10.81 0.29 13.09
CA ALA A 58 10.12 -0.89 13.63
C ALA A 58 9.79 -1.96 12.56
N LEU A 59 10.60 -2.00 11.50
CA LEU A 59 10.45 -2.91 10.37
C LEU A 59 11.82 -3.39 9.89
N PRO A 60 11.93 -4.65 9.43
CA PRO A 60 13.05 -5.09 8.61
C PRO A 60 13.30 -4.12 7.46
N LEU A 61 14.57 -3.91 7.16
CA LEU A 61 15.04 -2.95 6.18
C LEU A 61 16.03 -3.62 5.24
N SER A 62 15.76 -3.57 3.95
CA SER A 62 16.68 -4.02 2.90
C SER A 62 17.07 -2.85 2.00
N ILE A 63 18.29 -2.92 1.47
CA ILE A 63 18.85 -1.90 0.57
C ILE A 63 19.09 -2.59 -0.77
N GLU A 64 18.39 -2.16 -1.80
CA GLU A 64 18.47 -2.71 -3.15
C GLU A 64 18.85 -1.63 -4.18
N GLN A 65 18.87 -2.01 -5.46
CA GLN A 65 19.19 -1.11 -6.58
C GLN A 65 18.15 0.03 -6.72
N ASP A 66 18.42 0.98 -7.60
CA ASP A 66 17.57 2.16 -7.78
C ASP A 66 16.11 1.80 -8.16
N ASN A 67 15.16 2.65 -7.76
CA ASN A 67 13.69 2.48 -7.89
C ASN A 67 13.03 1.42 -7.00
N THR A 68 13.68 1.01 -5.91
CA THR A 68 13.15 -0.02 -4.98
C THR A 68 12.50 0.56 -3.72
N ASP A 69 12.21 1.86 -3.70
CA ASP A 69 11.64 2.57 -2.54
C ASP A 69 10.18 2.20 -2.25
N LEU A 70 10.02 1.09 -1.53
CA LEU A 70 8.78 0.38 -1.35
C LEU A 70 8.58 -0.05 0.11
N VAL A 71 7.31 -0.13 0.52
CA VAL A 71 6.89 -0.85 1.72
C VAL A 71 6.18 -2.13 1.27
N ILE A 72 6.70 -3.27 1.69
CA ILE A 72 6.09 -4.58 1.44
C ILE A 72 5.03 -4.82 2.50
N LEU A 73 3.81 -5.08 2.04
CA LEU A 73 2.68 -5.47 2.86
C LEU A 73 2.32 -6.92 2.61
N LYS A 74 1.88 -7.61 3.66
CA LYS A 74 1.33 -8.95 3.54
C LYS A 74 -0.08 -9.00 4.10
N GLU A 75 -0.94 -9.76 3.45
CA GLU A 75 -2.31 -10.01 3.88
C GLU A 75 -2.58 -11.50 3.88
N LEU A 76 -3.08 -12.00 5.00
CA LEU A 76 -3.49 -13.38 5.15
C LEU A 76 -5.00 -13.49 4.92
N ILE A 77 -5.39 -14.27 3.92
CA ILE A 77 -6.77 -14.43 3.48
C ILE A 77 -7.17 -15.90 3.63
N PRO A 78 -8.39 -16.23 4.10
CA PRO A 78 -9.43 -15.32 4.56
C PRO A 78 -9.18 -14.78 5.98
N ASN A 79 -9.33 -13.47 6.15
CA ASN A 79 -9.40 -12.80 7.44
C ASN A 79 -10.52 -11.74 7.36
N PRO A 80 -11.61 -11.85 8.13
CA PRO A 80 -11.82 -12.69 9.31
C PRO A 80 -11.95 -14.20 9.02
N CYS A 81 -11.86 -15.02 10.09
CA CYS A 81 -12.00 -16.47 10.00
C CYS A 81 -13.31 -16.88 9.28
N PRO A 82 -13.28 -17.79 8.29
CA PRO A 82 -14.46 -18.14 7.51
C PRO A 82 -15.48 -18.98 8.29
N ILE A 83 -15.08 -19.53 9.43
CA ILE A 83 -15.93 -20.41 10.27
C ILE A 83 -16.63 -19.63 11.38
N CYS A 84 -15.89 -18.76 12.09
CA CYS A 84 -16.42 -18.03 13.25
C CYS A 84 -16.43 -16.50 13.10
N HIS A 85 -15.99 -15.99 11.95
CA HIS A 85 -15.91 -14.56 11.64
C HIS A 85 -15.10 -13.69 12.61
N HIS A 86 -14.34 -14.33 13.51
CA HIS A 86 -13.41 -13.62 14.38
C HIS A 86 -12.19 -13.16 13.58
N ARG A 87 -11.78 -11.90 13.76
CA ARG A 87 -10.56 -11.37 13.16
C ARG A 87 -9.34 -12.09 13.72
N LEU A 88 -8.35 -12.32 12.86
CA LEU A 88 -7.07 -12.80 13.32
C LEU A 88 -6.39 -11.70 14.16
N THR A 89 -5.95 -12.07 15.36
CA THR A 89 -5.13 -11.22 16.24
C THR A 89 -3.65 -11.55 16.02
N PHE A 90 -2.75 -10.64 16.39
CA PHE A 90 -1.30 -10.85 16.22
C PHE A 90 -0.96 -11.24 14.77
N LEU A 91 -1.41 -10.42 13.82
CA LEU A 91 -1.38 -10.74 12.39
C LEU A 91 0.05 -10.97 11.88
N ARG A 92 1.03 -10.21 12.38
CA ARG A 92 2.43 -10.37 11.98
C ARG A 92 2.95 -11.76 12.36
N GLU A 93 2.76 -12.15 13.61
CA GLU A 93 3.17 -13.44 14.14
C GLU A 93 2.40 -14.59 13.48
N THR A 94 1.14 -14.35 13.11
CA THR A 94 0.32 -15.32 12.37
C THR A 94 0.83 -15.51 10.94
N ILE A 95 1.19 -14.43 10.25
CA ILE A 95 1.81 -14.48 8.92
C ILE A 95 3.15 -15.20 8.99
N GLU A 96 4.03 -14.84 9.93
CA GLU A 96 5.32 -15.50 10.11
C GLU A 96 5.17 -17.01 10.33
N ARG A 97 4.19 -17.44 11.12
CA ARG A 97 3.90 -18.87 11.31
C ARG A 97 3.38 -19.53 10.03
N PHE A 98 2.50 -18.85 9.30
CA PHE A 98 1.97 -19.34 8.03
C PHE A 98 3.07 -19.51 6.98
N GLU A 99 4.03 -18.59 6.89
CA GLU A 99 5.16 -18.68 5.96
C GLU A 99 6.12 -19.82 6.29
N ASN A 100 6.21 -20.22 7.56
CA ASN A 100 7.05 -21.32 8.01
C ASN A 100 6.32 -22.69 8.00
N ASP A 101 5.03 -22.72 7.68
CA ASP A 101 4.21 -23.94 7.73
C ASP A 101 3.82 -24.37 6.30
N ASP A 102 4.37 -25.51 5.86
CA ASP A 102 4.11 -26.08 4.54
C ASP A 102 2.63 -26.49 4.33
N THR A 103 1.83 -26.57 5.40
CA THR A 103 0.44 -27.03 5.33
C THR A 103 -0.54 -25.97 4.83
N HIS A 104 -0.10 -24.72 4.67
CA HIS A 104 -0.93 -23.58 4.26
C HIS A 104 -2.21 -23.44 5.12
N SER A 105 -2.14 -23.86 6.39
CA SER A 105 -3.26 -23.88 7.32
C SER A 105 -3.17 -22.71 8.29
N VAL A 106 -4.22 -21.89 8.34
CA VAL A 106 -4.37 -20.81 9.32
C VAL A 106 -5.16 -21.31 10.52
N ARG A 107 -4.68 -20.99 11.73
CA ARG A 107 -5.40 -21.24 12.99
C ARG A 107 -5.94 -19.93 13.55
N CYS A 108 -7.26 -19.80 13.68
CA CYS A 108 -7.83 -18.61 14.32
C CYS A 108 -7.70 -18.65 15.86
N PRO A 109 -7.88 -17.51 16.55
CA PRO A 109 -7.84 -17.45 18.02
C PRO A 109 -8.84 -18.37 18.72
N MET A 110 -9.97 -18.68 18.05
CA MET A 110 -10.99 -19.60 18.56
C MET A 110 -10.65 -21.09 18.33
N GLY A 111 -9.52 -21.39 17.71
CA GLY A 111 -9.04 -22.77 17.50
C GLY A 111 -9.44 -23.42 16.17
N HIS A 112 -10.26 -22.76 15.34
CA HIS A 112 -10.59 -23.28 14.01
C HIS A 112 -9.36 -23.27 13.10
N ARG A 113 -9.25 -24.29 12.25
CA ARG A 113 -8.24 -24.40 11.20
C ARG A 113 -8.89 -24.32 9.83
N TYR A 114 -8.28 -23.58 8.91
CA TYR A 114 -8.77 -23.42 7.55
C TYR A 114 -7.60 -23.14 6.61
N GLN A 115 -7.80 -23.39 5.32
CA GLN A 115 -6.81 -23.08 4.29
C GLN A 115 -6.70 -21.57 4.09
N GLY A 116 -5.47 -21.06 4.07
CA GLY A 116 -5.18 -19.66 3.83
C GLY A 116 -4.33 -19.44 2.58
N GLU A 117 -4.31 -18.19 2.15
CA GLU A 117 -3.46 -17.67 1.09
C GLU A 117 -2.79 -16.39 1.61
N LEU A 118 -1.49 -16.24 1.32
CA LEU A 118 -0.74 -15.05 1.65
C LEU A 118 -0.59 -14.18 0.40
N LYS A 119 -1.18 -12.99 0.41
CA LYS A 119 -0.99 -12.00 -0.65
C LYS A 119 0.07 -11.00 -0.25
N VAL A 120 0.94 -10.66 -1.18
CA VAL A 120 2.01 -9.68 -1.02
C VAL A 120 1.70 -8.47 -1.89
N TYR A 121 1.74 -7.28 -1.28
CA TYR A 121 1.54 -6.00 -1.95
C TYR A 121 2.77 -5.12 -1.79
N TYR A 122 3.01 -4.27 -2.78
CA TYR A 122 4.13 -3.36 -2.82
C TYR A 122 3.59 -1.94 -2.92
N LEU A 123 3.82 -1.12 -1.89
CA LEU A 123 3.43 0.29 -1.90
C LEU A 123 4.66 1.17 -2.07
N SER A 124 4.62 2.11 -3.02
CA SER A 124 5.73 3.04 -3.21
C SER A 124 5.73 4.13 -2.15
N ILE A 125 6.90 4.42 -1.59
CA ILE A 125 7.10 5.50 -0.61
C ILE A 125 6.88 6.87 -1.24
N PHE A 126 7.11 6.99 -2.55
CA PHE A 126 6.98 8.23 -3.32
C PHE A 126 5.67 8.35 -4.10
N GLN A 127 4.72 7.43 -3.91
CA GLN A 127 3.36 7.60 -4.44
C GLN A 127 2.72 8.84 -3.79
N GLY A 128 2.88 9.99 -4.46
CA GLY A 128 2.46 11.31 -4.00
C GLY A 128 3.31 12.47 -4.53
N GLU A 129 4.52 12.25 -5.02
CA GLU A 129 5.30 13.30 -5.70
C GLU A 129 5.93 12.74 -6.99
N GLY A 130 5.17 12.80 -8.10
CA GLY A 130 5.76 12.77 -9.44
C GLY A 130 5.42 11.64 -10.40
N VAL A 131 4.15 11.17 -10.45
CA VAL A 131 3.44 10.93 -11.73
C VAL A 131 1.95 11.19 -11.50
N GLU A 132 1.60 12.40 -11.05
CA GLU A 132 0.42 13.03 -11.63
C GLU A 132 0.86 13.46 -13.04
N ILE A 133 0.62 12.59 -14.03
CA ILE A 133 0.30 13.13 -15.35
C ILE A 133 -1.13 13.66 -15.19
N GLU A 134 -1.24 14.80 -14.53
CA GLU A 134 -2.34 15.72 -14.77
C GLU A 134 -2.27 16.09 -16.25
N LYS A 135 -3.04 15.37 -17.06
CA LYS A 135 -3.90 16.07 -17.99
C LYS A 135 -5.31 15.85 -17.48
N PRO A 136 -5.85 16.72 -16.60
CA PRO A 136 -7.29 16.81 -16.48
C PRO A 136 -7.79 17.12 -17.89
N ILE A 137 -8.53 16.19 -18.48
CA ILE A 137 -9.30 16.46 -19.68
C ILE A 137 -10.35 17.48 -19.22
N LYS A 138 -10.03 18.77 -19.36
CA LYS A 138 -10.94 19.89 -19.06
C LYS A 138 -12.02 20.05 -20.13
N VAL A 139 -11.90 19.32 -21.23
CA VAL A 139 -12.70 19.46 -22.44
C VAL A 139 -13.07 18.07 -22.94
N CYS A 140 -14.37 17.79 -23.09
CA CYS A 140 -14.86 16.51 -23.52
C CYS A 140 -14.28 16.17 -24.91
N PRO A 141 -13.67 14.98 -25.10
CA PRO A 141 -13.06 14.64 -26.38
C PRO A 141 -14.08 14.44 -27.50
N GLU A 142 -15.34 14.13 -27.18
CA GLU A 142 -16.39 13.89 -28.18
C GLU A 142 -17.04 15.20 -28.66
N CYS A 143 -17.39 16.09 -27.74
CA CYS A 143 -18.18 17.28 -28.07
C CYS A 143 -17.45 18.61 -27.85
N GLY A 144 -16.24 18.60 -27.28
CA GLY A 144 -15.49 19.83 -27.00
C GLY A 144 -16.05 20.66 -25.83
N SER A 145 -16.98 20.12 -25.04
CA SER A 145 -17.58 20.84 -23.91
C SER A 145 -16.67 20.86 -22.68
N GLU A 146 -16.66 21.98 -21.96
CA GLU A 146 -16.01 22.12 -20.65
C GLU A 146 -16.89 21.63 -19.48
N ASN A 147 -18.16 21.29 -19.73
CA ASN A 147 -19.10 20.79 -18.72
C ASN A 147 -18.86 19.30 -18.40
N ILE A 148 -17.79 19.04 -17.64
CA ILE A 148 -17.39 17.69 -17.21
C ILE A 148 -17.56 17.54 -15.70
N GLN A 149 -18.25 16.48 -15.29
CA GLN A 149 -18.38 16.05 -13.91
C GLN A 149 -17.41 14.90 -13.62
N TYR A 150 -16.67 15.02 -12.50
CA TYR A 150 -15.78 13.98 -12.02
C TYR A 150 -16.53 13.07 -11.04
N LEU A 151 -16.70 11.80 -11.40
CA LEU A 151 -17.40 10.81 -10.56
C LEU A 151 -16.43 9.95 -9.72
N GLY A 152 -15.12 10.02 -10.00
CA GLY A 152 -14.05 9.37 -9.23
C GLY A 152 -12.67 9.73 -9.78
N PRO A 153 -11.58 9.18 -9.22
CA PRO A 153 -10.20 9.55 -9.59
C PRO A 153 -9.83 9.30 -11.06
N LYS A 154 -10.59 8.46 -11.78
CA LYS A 154 -10.38 8.10 -13.19
C LYS A 154 -11.68 8.06 -14.02
N VAL A 155 -12.79 8.54 -13.46
CA VAL A 155 -14.13 8.47 -14.08
C VAL A 155 -14.63 9.88 -14.31
N MET A 156 -14.80 10.23 -15.58
CA MET A 156 -15.23 11.55 -16.06
C MET A 156 -16.48 11.39 -16.90
N PHE A 157 -17.47 12.24 -16.66
CA PHE A 157 -18.75 12.23 -17.35
C PHE A 157 -19.02 13.60 -17.96
N CYS A 158 -19.31 13.67 -19.25
CA CYS A 158 -19.70 14.91 -19.92
C CYS A 158 -21.22 15.11 -19.82
N LEU A 159 -21.64 16.25 -19.27
CA LEU A 159 -23.07 16.57 -19.06
C LEU A 159 -23.80 16.97 -20.35
N ASP A 160 -23.08 17.26 -21.43
CA ASP A 160 -23.67 17.74 -22.68
C ASP A 160 -23.82 16.65 -23.75
N CYS A 161 -23.01 15.57 -23.69
CA CYS A 161 -23.06 14.50 -24.68
C CYS A 161 -23.06 13.09 -24.09
N ASP A 162 -23.17 12.99 -22.75
CA ASP A 162 -23.19 11.72 -22.00
C ASP A 162 -21.99 10.81 -22.25
N TRP A 163 -20.87 11.38 -22.70
CA TRP A 163 -19.61 10.65 -22.81
C TRP A 163 -19.05 10.33 -21.43
N ASP A 164 -18.65 9.08 -21.22
CA ASP A 164 -18.00 8.59 -19.99
C ASP A 164 -16.62 8.02 -20.33
N SER A 165 -15.61 8.37 -19.54
CA SER A 165 -14.25 7.82 -19.65
C SER A 165 -14.10 6.41 -19.05
N GLY A 166 -15.14 5.90 -18.38
CA GLY A 166 -15.24 4.53 -17.88
C GLY A 166 -15.52 3.55 -19.02
N LEU A 167 -14.54 2.67 -19.31
CA LEU A 167 -14.74 1.48 -20.15
C LEU A 167 -15.99 0.69 -19.71
N GLU A 168 -16.97 0.63 -20.60
CA GLU A 168 -18.28 -0.01 -20.45
C GLU A 168 -18.29 -1.46 -21.02
N PRO A 169 -19.29 -2.34 -20.75
CA PRO A 169 -20.72 -1.99 -20.90
C PRO A 169 -21.72 -2.57 -19.88
N ARG A 170 -22.64 -1.66 -19.50
CA ARG A 170 -24.11 -1.75 -19.60
C ARG A 170 -24.73 -3.16 -19.51
N TYR A 171 -25.50 -3.38 -18.45
CA TYR A 171 -26.56 -4.38 -18.41
C TYR A 171 -27.43 -4.27 -19.68
N HIS A 172 -27.41 -5.29 -20.53
CA HIS A 172 -28.47 -5.51 -21.50
C HIS A 172 -29.67 -6.11 -20.76
N THR A 173 -30.60 -5.27 -20.33
CA THR A 173 -31.96 -5.71 -20.02
C THR A 173 -32.74 -5.76 -21.33
N GLN A 174 -32.89 -6.96 -21.90
CA GLN A 174 -33.98 -7.27 -22.84
C GLN A 174 -34.39 -8.75 -22.68
N ARG A 175 -35.39 -8.99 -21.84
CA ARG A 175 -36.76 -9.37 -22.26
C ARG A 175 -37.68 -9.41 -21.06
#